data_AF-W2CG29-F1
#
_entry.id   AF-W2CG29-F1
#
_cell.length_a   1.000
_cell.length_b   1.000
_cell.length_c   1.000
_cell.angle_alpha   90.00
_cell.angle_beta   90.00
_cell.angle_gamma   90.00
#
_symmetry.space_group_name_H-M   'P 1'
#
loop_
_entity.id
_entity.type
_entity.pdbx_description
1 polymer ?
#
loop_
_entity_poly.entity_id
_entity_poly.type
_entity_poly.pdbx_seq_one_letter_code
_entity_poly.pdbx_strand_id
1 'polypeptide(L)'
;MLEAGLREDPFDLIDIGTPAYERNTLSAEDLQRLLAYRPHRSVDNHVRLIFLLGCFTGLAFSDLKKLRMEDVYTLGDGRRYLSICRTKTQNGSIVPLCPSPKRYSPTWGRVAPRGYGSGSFP
;
A
#
# COMPACT_ATOMS: atom_id res chain seq x y z
N MET A 1 -38.81 15.82 -31.80
CA MET A 1 -37.65 14.91 -31.77
C MET A 1 -37.75 14.18 -30.45
N LEU A 2 -38.25 12.94 -30.45
CA LEU A 2 -38.46 12.14 -29.25
C LEU A 2 -37.23 11.23 -29.07
N GLU A 3 -36.46 11.47 -28.01
CA GLU A 3 -35.38 10.59 -27.57
C GLU A 3 -35.98 9.22 -27.24
N ALA A 4 -35.69 8.21 -28.06
CA ALA A 4 -36.11 6.84 -27.81
C ALA A 4 -35.27 6.27 -26.66
N GLY A 5 -35.80 6.34 -25.44
CA GLY A 5 -35.19 5.78 -24.24
C GLY A 5 -35.03 4.26 -24.34
N LEU A 6 -33.91 3.77 -23.83
CA LEU A 6 -33.56 2.35 -23.75
C LEU A 6 -34.65 1.60 -22.96
N ARG A 7 -35.35 0.66 -23.63
CA ARG A 7 -36.57 0.01 -23.11
C ARG A 7 -36.28 -1.19 -22.20
N GLU A 8 -35.09 -1.77 -22.32
CA GLU A 8 -34.62 -2.95 -21.59
C GLU A 8 -33.17 -2.72 -21.16
N ASP A 9 -32.75 -3.31 -20.04
CA ASP A 9 -31.38 -3.15 -19.53
C ASP A 9 -30.41 -3.96 -20.43
N PRO A 10 -29.47 -3.31 -21.14
CA PRO A 10 -28.54 -3.98 -22.04
C PRO A 10 -27.54 -4.88 -21.30
N PHE A 11 -27.52 -4.86 -19.97
CA PHE A 11 -26.66 -5.66 -19.12
C PHE A 11 -27.35 -6.87 -18.49
N ASP A 12 -28.66 -7.07 -18.68
CA ASP A 12 -29.43 -8.17 -18.06
C ASP A 12 -28.92 -9.57 -18.43
N LEU A 13 -28.24 -9.70 -19.58
CA LEU A 13 -27.67 -10.96 -20.06
C LEU A 13 -26.16 -11.11 -19.78
N ILE A 14 -25.53 -10.11 -19.15
CA ILE A 14 -24.09 -10.14 -18.89
C ILE A 14 -23.85 -10.78 -17.51
N ASP A 15 -23.62 -12.09 -17.52
CA ASP A 15 -23.08 -12.80 -16.35
C ASP A 15 -21.56 -12.93 -16.48
N ILE A 16 -20.82 -12.02 -15.83
CA ILE A 16 -19.36 -12.08 -15.76
C ILE A 16 -18.97 -13.04 -14.64
N GLY A 17 -18.91 -14.33 -14.97
CA GLY A 17 -18.36 -15.35 -14.10
C GLY A 17 -16.92 -15.00 -13.70
N THR A 18 -16.62 -14.98 -12.40
CA THR A 18 -15.23 -14.86 -11.93
C THR A 18 -14.61 -16.25 -11.90
N PRO A 19 -13.57 -16.54 -12.70
CA PRO A 19 -12.93 -17.85 -12.66
C PRO A 19 -12.38 -18.10 -11.26
N ALA A 20 -12.51 -19.34 -10.78
CA ALA A 20 -11.89 -19.76 -9.53
C ALA A 20 -10.37 -19.64 -9.67
N TYR A 21 -9.80 -18.59 -9.08
CA TYR A 21 -8.36 -18.36 -9.05
C TYR A 21 -7.80 -18.90 -7.74
N GLU A 22 -6.91 -19.89 -7.82
CA GLU A 22 -6.14 -20.34 -6.67
C GLU A 22 -5.20 -19.22 -6.21
N ARG A 23 -5.52 -18.62 -5.06
CA ARG A 23 -4.66 -17.61 -4.44
C ARG A 23 -3.50 -18.30 -3.73
N ASN A 24 -2.31 -18.22 -4.30
CA ASN A 24 -1.08 -18.49 -3.56
C ASN A 24 -0.93 -17.44 -2.44
N THR A 25 -0.96 -17.91 -1.20
CA THR A 25 -0.75 -17.07 -0.01
C THR A 25 0.63 -17.33 0.58
N LEU A 26 1.22 -16.30 1.19
CA LEU A 26 2.47 -16.46 1.92
C LEU A 26 2.21 -17.03 3.30
N SER A 27 2.99 -18.04 3.68
CA SER A 27 3.04 -18.51 5.07
C SER A 27 3.79 -17.53 5.97
N ALA A 28 3.63 -17.67 7.29
CA ALA A 28 4.38 -16.87 8.26
C ALA A 28 5.90 -17.12 8.14
N GLU A 29 6.29 -18.37 7.86
CA GLU A 29 7.67 -18.79 7.65
C GLU A 29 8.28 -18.10 6.42
N ASP A 30 7.53 -17.99 5.32
CA ASP A 30 7.99 -17.31 4.12
C ASP A 30 8.22 -15.81 4.36
N LEU A 31 7.32 -15.17 5.13
CA LEU A 31 7.49 -13.77 5.52
C LEU A 31 8.73 -13.57 6.40
N GLN A 32 9.00 -14.50 7.31
CA GLN A 32 10.21 -14.48 8.15
C GLN A 32 11.49 -14.65 7.32
N ARG A 33 11.50 -15.57 6.35
CA ARG A 33 12.60 -15.73 5.39
C ARG A 33 12.82 -14.44 4.62
N LEU A 34 11.75 -13.82 4.12
CA LEU A 34 11.85 -12.57 3.38
C LEU A 34 12.37 -11.43 4.27
N LEU A 35 11.97 -11.35 5.54
CA LEU A 35 12.51 -10.38 6.51
C LEU A 35 14.02 -10.56 6.77
N ALA A 36 14.48 -11.81 6.83
CA ALA A 36 15.88 -12.15 7.06
C ALA A 36 16.75 -11.96 5.82
N TYR A 37 16.17 -12.13 4.63
CA TYR A 37 16.87 -11.97 3.36
C TYR A 37 17.53 -10.59 3.23
N ARG A 38 18.74 -10.56 2.64
CA ARG A 38 19.53 -9.35 2.38
C ARG A 38 19.99 -9.37 0.93
N PRO A 39 19.23 -8.72 0.02
CA PRO A 39 19.60 -8.65 -1.38
C PRO A 39 20.91 -7.87 -1.56
N HIS A 40 21.74 -8.28 -2.52
CA HIS A 40 22.98 -7.57 -2.84
C HIS A 40 22.72 -6.25 -3.56
N ARG A 41 21.70 -6.21 -4.43
CA ARG A 41 21.30 -5.01 -5.17
C ARG A 41 20.40 -4.11 -4.32
N SER A 42 20.65 -2.81 -4.38
CA SER A 42 19.86 -1.80 -3.67
C SER A 42 18.40 -1.76 -4.14
N VAL A 43 18.16 -1.95 -5.44
CA VAL A 43 16.81 -1.99 -6.04
C VAL A 43 15.99 -3.16 -5.49
N ASP A 44 16.58 -4.35 -5.41
CA ASP A 44 15.91 -5.54 -4.88
C ASP A 44 15.58 -5.35 -3.40
N ASN A 45 16.46 -4.70 -2.63
CA ASN A 45 16.18 -4.36 -1.24
C ASN A 45 15.05 -3.33 -1.12
N HIS A 46 14.97 -2.35 -2.03
CA HIS A 46 13.87 -1.38 -2.07
C HIS A 46 12.52 -2.08 -2.33
N VAL A 47 12.45 -2.96 -3.33
CA VAL A 47 11.25 -3.75 -3.64
C VAL A 47 10.85 -4.64 -2.46
N ARG A 48 11.82 -5.33 -1.85
CA ARG A 48 11.61 -6.16 -0.66
C ARG A 48 10.99 -5.36 0.49
N LEU A 49 11.50 -4.16 0.73
CA LEU A 49 11.02 -3.29 1.80
C LEU A 49 9.58 -2.82 1.52
N ILE A 50 9.27 -2.36 0.30
CA ILE A 50 7.90 -1.97 -0.08
C ILE A 50 6.93 -3.15 0.08
N PHE A 51 7.33 -4.34 -0.37
CA PHE A 51 6.51 -5.53 -0.26
C PHE A 51 6.21 -5.87 1.21
N LEU A 52 7.24 -5.92 2.05
CA LEU A 52 7.09 -6.18 3.50
C LEU A 52 6.20 -5.12 4.16
N LEU A 53 6.35 -3.85 3.81
CA LEU A 53 5.50 -2.78 4.32
C LEU A 53 4.04 -3.02 3.96
N GLY A 54 3.75 -3.44 2.72
CA GLY A 54 2.42 -3.86 2.29
C GLY A 54 1.86 -5.02 3.12
N CYS A 55 2.67 -6.03 3.42
CA CYS A 55 2.26 -7.16 4.27
C CYS A 55 1.91 -6.74 5.70
N PHE A 56 2.66 -5.81 6.31
CA PHE A 56 2.42 -5.38 7.70
C PHE A 56 1.32 -4.33 7.85
N THR A 57 1.05 -3.55 6.80
CA THR A 57 0.12 -2.41 6.86
C THR A 57 -1.19 -2.64 6.10
N GLY A 58 -1.23 -3.62 5.18
CA GLY A 58 -2.39 -3.86 4.31
C GLY A 58 -2.67 -2.70 3.34
N LEU A 59 -1.68 -1.83 3.09
CA LEU A 59 -1.82 -0.74 2.14
C LEU A 59 -1.71 -1.25 0.70
N ALA A 60 -2.53 -0.69 -0.17
CA ALA A 60 -2.43 -0.98 -1.60
C ALA A 60 -1.12 -0.39 -2.14
N PHE A 61 -0.54 -1.03 -3.16
CA PHE A 61 0.69 -0.53 -3.78
C PHE A 61 0.57 0.91 -4.29
N SER A 62 -0.62 1.30 -4.77
CA SER A 62 -0.91 2.68 -5.18
C SER A 62 -0.74 3.69 -4.05
N ASP A 63 -1.06 3.30 -2.82
CA ASP A 63 -0.94 4.14 -1.64
C ASP A 63 0.52 4.16 -1.15
N LEU A 64 1.18 2.99 -1.12
CA LEU A 64 2.60 2.87 -0.76
C LEU A 64 3.52 3.69 -1.66
N LYS A 65 3.21 3.77 -2.97
CA LYS A 65 3.99 4.55 -3.94
C LYS A 65 3.96 6.06 -3.66
N LYS A 66 2.91 6.56 -3.02
CA LYS A 66 2.71 7.98 -2.70
C LYS A 66 3.21 8.34 -1.30
N LEU A 67 3.61 7.34 -0.53
CA LEU A 67 3.97 7.51 0.86
C LEU A 67 5.23 8.37 1.01
N ARG A 68 5.13 9.38 1.86
CA ARG A 68 6.20 10.31 2.22
C ARG A 68 6.53 10.18 3.70
N MET A 69 7.72 10.63 4.07
CA MET A 69 8.13 10.63 5.49
C MET A 69 7.28 11.57 6.35
N GLU A 70 6.72 12.62 5.76
CA GLU A 70 5.77 13.55 6.40
C GLU A 70 4.43 12.89 6.78
N ASP A 71 4.06 11.79 6.10
CA ASP A 71 2.86 11.03 6.42
C ASP A 71 3.05 10.17 7.69
N VAL A 72 4.29 10.06 8.20
CA VAL A 72 4.63 9.32 9.42
C VAL A 72 4.71 10.26 10.61
N TYR A 73 3.90 10.02 11.63
CA TYR A 73 3.92 10.79 12.88
C TYR A 73 4.09 9.88 14.10
N THR A 74 4.59 10.45 15.19
CA THR A 74 4.77 9.75 16.47
C THR A 74 3.85 10.38 17.50
N LEU A 75 3.05 9.56 18.19
CA LEU A 75 2.20 10.01 19.29
C LEU A 75 2.99 10.05 20.61
N GLY A 76 2.41 10.64 21.65
CA GLY A 76 3.05 10.81 22.97
C GLY A 76 3.43 9.49 23.66
N ASP A 77 2.89 8.36 23.19
CA ASP A 77 3.22 7.01 23.64
C ASP A 77 4.49 6.43 22.97
N GLY A 78 5.14 7.18 22.08
CA GLY A 78 6.33 6.76 21.34
C GLY A 78 6.04 5.81 20.18
N ARG A 79 4.76 5.50 19.89
CA ARG A 79 4.36 4.68 18.74
C ARG A 79 4.24 5.54 17.49
N ARG A 80 4.57 4.93 16.34
CA ARG A 80 4.50 5.60 15.04
C ARG A 80 3.25 5.18 14.29
N TYR A 81 2.73 6.11 13.52
CA TYR A 81 1.50 5.96 12.74
C TYR A 81 1.69 6.56 11.36
N LEU A 82 0.97 6.03 10.39
CA LEU A 82 0.85 6.55 9.04
C LEU A 82 -0.52 7.21 8.89
N SER A 83 -0.55 8.48 8.51
CA SER A 83 -1.76 9.16 8.06
C SER A 83 -1.73 9.25 6.55
N ILE A 84 -2.62 8.57 5.86
CA ILE A 84 -2.68 8.58 4.39
C ILE A 84 -4.10 8.82 3.88
N CYS A 85 -4.22 9.35 2.67
CA CYS A 85 -5.48 9.38 1.93
C CYS A 85 -5.49 8.25 0.87
N ARG A 86 -6.48 7.35 0.95
CA ARG A 86 -6.59 6.18 0.06
C ARG A 86 -6.86 6.61 -1.37
N THR A 87 -6.10 6.07 -2.32
CA THR A 87 -6.21 6.44 -3.73
C THR A 87 -7.58 6.08 -4.33
N LYS A 88 -8.17 4.94 -3.93
CA LYS A 88 -9.41 4.43 -4.53
C LYS A 88 -10.65 5.20 -4.08
N THR A 89 -10.77 5.46 -2.78
CA THR A 89 -11.98 6.03 -2.16
C THR A 89 -11.81 7.48 -1.70
N GLN A 90 -10.58 8.00 -1.73
CA GLN A 90 -10.22 9.31 -1.17
C GLN A 90 -10.50 9.47 0.34
N ASN A 91 -10.64 8.36 1.06
CA ASN A 91 -10.80 8.39 2.52
C ASN A 91 -9.45 8.44 3.24
N GLY A 92 -9.39 9.25 4.30
CA GLY A 92 -8.29 9.22 5.27
C GLY A 92 -8.20 7.86 5.96
N SER A 93 -6.99 7.40 6.23
CA SER A 93 -6.71 6.17 6.97
C SER A 93 -5.49 6.37 7.87
N ILE A 94 -5.65 6.01 9.14
CA ILE A 94 -4.56 5.99 10.11
C ILE A 94 -4.14 4.53 10.32
N VAL A 95 -2.89 4.22 10.01
CA VAL A 95 -2.34 2.87 10.12
C VAL A 95 -1.22 2.86 11.16
N PRO A 96 -1.33 2.05 12.24
CA PRO A 96 -0.25 1.92 13.21
C PRO A 96 0.95 1.23 12.56
N LEU A 97 2.15 1.80 12.74
CA LEU A 97 3.39 1.14 12.37
C LEU A 97 3.80 0.22 13.52
N CYS A 98 3.99 -1.06 13.20
CA CYS A 98 4.33 -2.07 14.20
C CYS A 98 5.59 -1.64 15.00
N PRO A 99 5.57 -1.70 16.34
CA PRO A 99 6.63 -1.20 17.23
C PRO A 99 7.92 -2.05 17.21
N SER A 100 8.19 -2.81 16.16
CA SER A 100 9.50 -3.43 15.91
C SER A 100 10.34 -2.65 14.89
N PRO A 101 10.76 -1.39 15.15
CA PRO A 101 11.70 -0.66 14.30
C PRO A 101 13.15 -1.18 14.46
N LYS A 102 13.47 -1.99 15.48
CA LYS A 102 14.84 -2.48 15.73
C LYS A 102 15.44 -3.29 14.57
N ARG A 103 14.63 -3.86 13.67
CA ARG A 103 15.11 -4.57 12.46
C ARG A 103 14.95 -3.78 11.17
N TYR A 104 14.30 -2.63 11.24
CA TYR A 104 14.14 -1.68 10.13
C TYR A 104 15.24 -0.62 10.27
N SER A 105 16.40 -0.94 9.70
CA SER A 105 17.59 -0.09 9.59
C SER A 105 17.25 1.39 9.29
N PRO A 106 18.07 2.36 9.76
CA PRO A 106 17.92 3.82 9.49
C PRO A 106 17.83 4.19 8.00
N THR A 107 18.01 3.23 7.09
CA THR A 107 17.80 3.36 5.65
C THR A 107 16.37 3.73 5.23
N TRP A 108 15.33 3.54 6.03
CA TRP A 108 13.95 3.90 5.59
C TRP A 108 13.77 5.38 5.28
N GLY A 109 14.48 6.27 5.99
CA GLY A 109 14.52 7.70 5.66
C GLY A 109 15.15 8.00 4.28
N ARG A 110 15.82 7.02 3.64
CA ARG A 110 16.41 7.13 2.30
C ARG A 110 15.61 6.41 1.20
N VAL A 111 14.55 5.69 1.56
CA VAL A 111 13.78 4.80 0.66
C VAL A 111 12.45 5.45 0.26
N ALA A 112 12.07 6.60 0.82
CA ALA A 112 10.95 7.37 0.31
C ALA A 112 11.15 7.66 -1.19
N PRO A 113 10.21 7.27 -2.07
CA PRO A 113 10.29 7.63 -3.47
C PRO A 113 10.37 9.16 -3.54
N ARG A 114 11.38 9.69 -4.24
CA ARG A 114 11.48 11.13 -4.48
C ARG A 114 10.21 11.56 -5.22
N GLY A 115 9.26 12.11 -4.48
CA GLY A 115 8.03 12.67 -5.01
C GLY A 115 8.37 13.90 -5.82
N TYR A 116 7.96 13.88 -7.09
CA TYR A 116 7.87 15.08 -7.91
C TYR A 116 6.71 15.93 -7.40
N GLY A 117 6.95 17.23 -7.23
CA GLY A 117 5.91 18.24 -7.34
C GLY A 117 5.29 18.68 -6.01
N SER A 118 5.60 19.93 -5.68
CA SER A 118 5.04 20.76 -4.63
C SER A 118 3.52 20.90 -4.71
N GLY A 119 2.87 20.74 -3.57
CA GLY A 119 1.48 21.10 -3.32
C GLY A 119 1.27 21.19 -1.82
N SER A 120 1.78 22.26 -1.21
CA SER A 120 1.51 22.66 0.16
C SER A 120 0.06 23.11 0.29
N PHE A 121 -0.70 22.63 1.27
CA PHE A 121 -1.85 23.31 1.89
C PHE A 121 -2.39 22.43 3.04
N PRO A 122 -3.12 23.01 4.00
CA PRO A 122 -2.77 24.05 4.97
C PRO A 122 -2.39 23.49 6.35
#